data_AF-A0A7S3TXI2-F1
#
_entry.id   AF-A0A7S3TXI2-F1
#
_cell.length_a   1.000
_cell.length_b   1.000
_cell.length_c   1.000
_cell.angle_alpha   90.00
_cell.angle_beta   90.00
_cell.angle_gamma   90.00
#
_symmetry.space_group_name_H-M   'P 1'
#
loop_
_entity.id
_entity.type
_entity.pdbx_description
1 polymer ?
#
loop_
_entity_poly.entity_id
_entity_poly.type
_entity_poly.pdbx_seq_one_letter_code
_entity_poly.pdbx_strand_id
1 'polypeptide(L)'
;PDSLLKDICAFITDNTSGENHVIAANEGTALAIAAGHYLATHRIACVYLQNSGLGNTVNPLLSLCSAKVYSIPALLLIGWRGEPGKKDEPQHLLQGRLTPNML
;
A
#
# COMPACT_ATOMS: atom_id res chain seq x y z
N PRO A 1 -5.19 -2.86 -7.38
CA PRO A 1 -5.25 -1.38 -7.24
C PRO A 1 -6.62 -0.82 -7.67
N ASP A 2 -6.98 0.37 -7.20
CA ASP A 2 -8.28 1.03 -7.43
C ASP A 2 -8.20 2.19 -8.46
N SER A 3 -9.36 2.68 -8.89
CA SER A 3 -9.60 3.85 -9.75
C SER A 3 -8.72 5.08 -9.45
N LEU A 4 -8.46 5.43 -8.19
CA LEU A 4 -7.61 6.60 -7.86
C LEU A 4 -6.14 6.41 -8.22
N LEU A 5 -5.67 5.16 -8.31
CA LEU A 5 -4.29 4.83 -8.65
C LEU A 5 -4.13 4.37 -10.10
N LYS A 6 -5.19 4.45 -10.92
CA LYS A 6 -5.20 3.90 -12.29
C LYS A 6 -4.05 4.43 -13.15
N ASP A 7 -3.79 5.74 -13.10
CA ASP A 7 -2.80 6.40 -13.97
C ASP A 7 -1.38 6.06 -13.53
N ILE A 8 -1.15 5.99 -12.21
CA ILE A 8 0.11 5.50 -11.63
C ILE A 8 0.34 4.04 -11.99
N CYS A 9 -0.69 3.19 -11.88
CA CYS A 9 -0.59 1.77 -12.20
C CYS A 9 -0.27 1.57 -13.68
N ALA A 10 -0.97 2.26 -14.57
CA ALA A 10 -0.71 2.22 -16.01
C ALA A 10 0.73 2.65 -16.31
N PHE A 11 1.18 3.77 -15.75
CA PHE A 11 2.54 4.25 -15.94
C PHE A 11 3.59 3.24 -15.45
N ILE A 12 3.43 2.66 -14.26
CA ILE A 12 4.37 1.66 -13.74
C ILE A 12 4.39 0.43 -14.64
N THR A 13 3.22 -0.08 -15.05
CA THR A 13 3.11 -1.24 -15.94
C THR A 13 3.81 -1.01 -17.28
N ASP A 14 3.70 0.19 -17.86
CA ASP A 14 4.32 0.49 -19.16
C ASP A 14 5.82 0.78 -19.07
N ASN A 15 6.34 1.17 -17.90
CA ASN A 15 7.71 1.67 -17.73
C ASN A 15 8.59 0.80 -16.83
N THR A 16 8.08 -0.31 -16.29
CA THR A 16 8.79 -1.15 -15.31
C THR A 16 8.75 -2.62 -15.72
N SER A 17 9.86 -3.34 -15.56
CA SER A 17 9.87 -4.79 -15.78
C SER A 17 9.07 -5.51 -14.70
N GLY A 18 8.53 -6.70 -15.02
CA GLY A 18 7.76 -7.51 -14.07
C GLY A 18 8.55 -7.92 -12.80
N GLU A 19 9.88 -7.93 -12.87
CA GLU A 19 10.75 -8.14 -11.69
C GLU A 19 10.74 -6.95 -10.72
N ASN A 20 10.54 -5.74 -11.22
CA ASN A 20 10.48 -4.50 -10.45
C ASN A 20 9.04 -4.02 -10.18
N HIS A 21 8.04 -4.72 -10.74
CA HIS A 21 6.62 -4.47 -10.53
C HIS A 21 5.86 -5.76 -10.23
N VAL A 22 5.78 -6.09 -8.93
CA VAL A 22 5.17 -7.35 -8.47
C VAL A 22 3.73 -7.14 -8.02
N ILE A 23 2.80 -7.87 -8.65
CA ILE A 23 1.39 -7.90 -8.24
C ILE A 23 1.21 -8.95 -7.15
N ALA A 24 0.88 -8.51 -5.94
CA ALA A 24 0.62 -9.39 -4.80
C ALA A 24 -0.85 -9.85 -4.74
N ALA A 25 -1.10 -10.99 -4.09
CA ALA A 25 -2.45 -11.53 -3.90
C ALA A 25 -3.33 -10.68 -2.97
N ASN A 26 -2.72 -9.95 -2.03
CA ASN A 26 -3.36 -8.98 -1.14
C ASN A 26 -2.32 -7.99 -0.58
N GLU A 27 -2.78 -6.95 0.10
CA GLU A 27 -1.94 -5.87 0.63
C GLU A 27 -0.96 -6.33 1.71
N GLY A 28 -1.35 -7.32 2.53
CA GLY A 28 -0.45 -7.90 3.53
C GLY A 28 0.71 -8.66 2.89
N THR A 29 0.43 -9.44 1.84
CA THR A 29 1.45 -10.12 1.03
C THR A 29 2.35 -9.12 0.32
N ALA A 30 1.81 -7.99 -0.17
CA ALA A 30 2.60 -6.93 -0.79
C ALA A 30 3.65 -6.38 0.18
N LEU A 31 3.28 -6.15 1.44
CA LEU A 31 4.21 -5.70 2.47
C LEU A 31 5.26 -6.77 2.83
N ALA A 32 4.85 -8.04 2.90
CA ALA A 32 5.79 -9.13 3.14
C ALA A 32 6.83 -9.28 2.00
N ILE A 33 6.40 -9.12 0.75
CA ILE A 33 7.31 -9.09 -0.43
C ILE A 33 8.27 -7.91 -0.32
N ALA A 34 7.78 -6.71 0.01
CA ALA A 34 8.61 -5.52 0.20
C ALA A 34 9.65 -5.71 1.30
N ALA A 35 9.27 -6.34 2.42
CA ALA A 35 10.20 -6.67 3.49
C ALA A 35 11.27 -7.67 3.04
N GLY A 36 10.88 -8.75 2.34
CA GLY A 36 11.82 -9.72 1.78
C GLY A 36 12.79 -9.08 0.77
N HIS A 37 12.29 -8.20 -0.09
CA HIS A 37 13.11 -7.44 -1.03
C HIS A 37 14.15 -6.57 -0.30
N TYR A 38 13.75 -5.85 0.75
CA TYR A 38 14.69 -5.06 1.54
C TYR A 38 15.76 -5.93 2.21
N LEU A 39 15.37 -7.07 2.79
CA LEU A 39 16.32 -7.99 3.42
C LEU A 39 17.33 -8.57 2.42
N ALA A 40 16.92 -8.79 1.17
CA ALA A 40 17.80 -9.33 0.13
C ALA A 40 18.70 -8.27 -0.53
N THR A 41 18.27 -7.01 -0.59
CA THR A 41 18.90 -6.00 -1.46
C THR A 41 19.31 -4.70 -0.76
N HIS A 42 18.86 -4.48 0.48
CA HIS A 42 18.92 -3.20 1.18
C HIS A 42 18.25 -2.03 0.45
N ARG A 43 17.39 -2.30 -0.54
CA ARG A 43 16.62 -1.26 -1.25
C ARG A 43 15.18 -1.22 -0.74
N ILE A 44 14.70 0.00 -0.46
CA ILE A 44 13.35 0.24 0.02
C ILE A 44 12.37 0.05 -1.14
N ALA A 45 11.37 -0.80 -0.94
CA ALA A 45 10.29 -0.98 -1.90
C ALA A 45 9.12 -0.02 -1.62
N CYS A 46 8.43 0.38 -2.70
CA CYS A 46 7.16 1.08 -2.61
C CYS A 46 6.01 0.07 -2.69
N VAL A 47 5.15 0.06 -1.67
CA VAL A 47 3.92 -0.72 -1.63
C VAL A 47 2.76 0.24 -1.82
N TYR A 48 1.98 0.03 -2.86
CA TYR A 48 0.83 0.87 -3.15
C TYR A 48 -0.48 0.09 -3.10
N LEU A 49 -1.50 0.70 -2.50
CA LEU A 49 -2.78 0.08 -2.17
C LEU A 49 -3.89 1.13 -2.08
N GLN A 50 -5.15 0.72 -2.07
CA GLN A 50 -6.23 1.62 -1.65
C GLN A 50 -6.39 1.61 -0.12
N ASN A 51 -6.94 2.67 0.44
CA ASN A 51 -7.13 2.85 1.88
C ASN A 51 -8.01 1.79 2.57
N SER A 52 -8.91 1.09 1.86
CA SER A 52 -9.64 -0.06 2.46
C SER A 52 -8.71 -1.25 2.76
N GLY A 53 -7.62 -1.39 1.99
CA GLY A 53 -6.61 -2.42 2.18
C GLY A 53 -5.74 -2.22 3.42
N LEU A 54 -5.79 -1.05 4.07
CA LEU A 54 -5.02 -0.78 5.30
C LEU A 54 -5.31 -1.80 6.39
N GLY A 55 -6.57 -2.28 6.51
CA GLY A 55 -6.92 -3.33 7.47
C GLY A 55 -6.13 -4.63 7.26
N ASN A 56 -5.85 -5.00 6.02
CA ASN A 56 -5.05 -6.19 5.67
C ASN A 56 -3.56 -6.01 5.97
N THR A 57 -3.10 -4.76 6.11
CA THR A 57 -1.69 -4.45 6.36
C THR A 57 -1.33 -4.37 7.85
N VAL A 58 -2.30 -4.38 8.76
CA VAL A 58 -2.06 -4.17 10.21
C VAL A 58 -1.04 -5.16 10.76
N ASN A 59 -1.28 -6.47 10.58
CA ASN A 59 -0.37 -7.49 11.12
C ASN A 59 1.04 -7.41 10.52
N PRO A 60 1.21 -7.33 9.18
CA PRO A 60 2.52 -7.13 8.56
C PRO A 60 3.21 -5.84 8.99
N LEU A 61 2.52 -4.70 9.10
CA LEU A 61 3.12 -3.44 9.53
C LEU A 61 3.67 -3.54 10.95
N LEU A 62 2.87 -4.08 11.88
CA LEU A 62 3.28 -4.24 13.27
C LEU A 62 4.43 -5.25 13.41
N SER A 63 4.41 -6.32 12.62
CA SER A 63 5.38 -7.40 12.75
C SER A 63 6.68 -7.07 12.04
N LEU A 64 6.65 -6.48 10.85
CA LEU A 64 7.82 -6.28 9.98
C LEU A 64 8.37 -4.85 10.05
N CYS A 65 7.50 -3.85 10.04
CA CYS A 65 7.91 -2.45 9.86
C CYS A 65 8.03 -1.66 11.16
N SER A 66 7.40 -2.11 12.25
CA SER A 66 7.48 -1.44 13.55
C SER A 66 8.92 -1.37 14.05
N ALA A 67 9.33 -0.17 14.49
CA ALA A 67 10.62 0.06 15.14
C ALA A 67 10.83 -0.75 16.42
N LYS A 68 9.74 -1.26 17.02
CA LYS A 68 9.78 -2.12 18.22
C LYS A 68 9.95 -3.61 17.91
N VAL A 69 9.97 -4.00 16.62
CA VAL A 69 10.08 -5.42 16.20
C VAL A 69 11.25 -5.60 15.23
N TYR A 70 11.03 -5.56 13.91
CA TYR A 70 12.11 -5.73 12.91
C TYR A 70 12.55 -4.42 12.24
N SER A 71 11.76 -3.34 12.35
CA SER A 71 12.09 -2.02 11.79
C SER A 71 12.44 -2.04 10.29
N ILE A 72 11.83 -2.93 9.51
CA ILE A 72 12.09 -3.05 8.07
C ILE A 72 11.37 -1.91 7.33
N PRO A 73 12.10 -1.06 6.59
CA PRO A 73 11.51 0.10 5.92
C PRO A 73 10.72 -0.30 4.68
N ALA A 74 9.58 0.36 4.48
CA ALA A 74 8.79 0.33 3.26
C ALA A 74 8.14 1.71 3.04
N LEU A 75 7.97 2.12 1.79
CA LEU A 75 7.18 3.31 1.44
C LEU A 75 5.75 2.88 1.13
N LEU A 76 4.76 3.49 1.78
CA LEU A 76 3.35 3.25 1.47
C LEU A 76 2.79 4.37 0.59
N LEU A 77 2.20 4.01 -0.55
CA LEU A 77 1.42 4.91 -1.40
C LEU A 77 -0.06 4.49 -1.36
N ILE A 78 -0.89 5.28 -0.71
CA ILE A 78 -2.27 4.91 -0.42
C ILE A 78 -3.25 5.76 -1.23
N GLY A 79 -4.05 5.13 -2.09
CA GLY A 79 -5.19 5.78 -2.74
C GLY A 79 -6.28 6.05 -1.71
N TRP A 80 -6.67 7.32 -1.54
CA TRP A 80 -7.63 7.75 -0.52
C TRP A 80 -9.05 7.89 -1.07
N ARG A 81 -9.78 6.78 -1.15
CA ARG A 81 -11.20 6.81 -1.52
C ARG A 81 -12.04 7.37 -0.38
N GLY A 82 -13.06 8.14 -0.73
CA GLY A 82 -13.92 8.83 0.23
C GLY A 82 -13.24 9.96 0.99
N GLU A 83 -12.18 10.56 0.43
CA GLU A 83 -11.50 11.73 1.02
C GLU A 83 -12.52 12.83 1.38
N PRO A 84 -12.51 13.33 2.63
CA PRO A 84 -13.40 14.41 3.04
C PRO A 84 -13.29 15.64 2.14
N GLY A 85 -14.43 16.13 1.65
CA GLY A 85 -14.47 17.28 0.73
C GLY A 85 -14.32 16.93 -0.75
N LYS A 86 -14.10 15.66 -1.10
CA LYS A 86 -14.15 15.17 -2.49
C LYS A 86 -15.37 14.28 -2.72
N LYS A 87 -15.96 14.41 -3.91
CA LYS A 87 -17.08 13.56 -4.33
C LYS A 87 -16.56 12.16 -4.65
N ASP A 88 -17.18 11.15 -4.04
CA ASP A 88 -16.93 9.73 -4.27
C ASP A 88 -18.22 8.94 -3.99
N GLU A 89 -18.22 7.65 -4.29
CA GLU A 89 -19.38 6.79 -4.06
C GLU A 89 -19.69 6.63 -2.56
N PRO A 90 -20.99 6.51 -2.18
CA PRO A 90 -21.42 6.48 -0.79
C PRO A 90 -20.70 5.43 0.07
N GLN A 91 -20.38 4.27 -0.49
CA GLN A 91 -19.71 3.18 0.21
C GLN A 91 -18.25 3.50 0.61
N HIS A 92 -17.59 4.47 -0.03
CA HIS A 92 -16.21 4.84 0.31
C HIS A 92 -16.14 5.89 1.42
N LEU A 93 -17.19 6.68 1.63
CA LEU A 93 -17.17 7.87 2.49
C LEU A 93 -16.80 7.55 3.94
N LEU A 94 -17.32 6.43 4.49
CA LEU A 94 -16.99 6.03 5.85
C LEU A 94 -15.51 5.67 5.99
N GLN A 95 -14.98 4.84 5.08
CA GLN A 95 -13.58 4.42 5.09
C GLN A 95 -12.65 5.62 4.90
N GLY A 96 -12.98 6.52 3.97
CA GLY A 96 -12.21 7.72 3.71
C GLY A 96 -12.12 8.64 4.92
N ARG A 97 -13.23 8.87 5.64
CA ARG A 97 -13.23 9.63 6.90
C ARG A 97 -12.38 8.98 8.00
N LEU A 98 -12.32 7.65 8.06
CA LEU A 98 -11.56 6.92 9.09
C LEU A 98 -10.09 6.74 8.76
N THR A 99 -9.69 6.89 7.49
CA THR A 99 -8.33 6.62 7.00
C THR A 99 -7.24 7.36 7.79
N PRO A 100 -7.36 8.66 8.12
CA PRO A 100 -6.33 9.35 8.90
C PRO A 100 -6.08 8.77 10.30
N ASN A 101 -7.07 8.10 10.91
CA ASN A 101 -6.92 7.48 12.22
C ASN A 101 -6.23 6.10 12.17
N MET A 102 -5.96 5.58 10.97
CA MET A 102 -5.27 4.32 10.74
C MET A 102 -3.78 4.48 10.40
N LEU A 103 -3.31 5.72 10.22
CA LEU A 103 -1.94 6.09 9.85
C LEU A 103 -1.20 6.68 11.06
#